data_AF-A0A091G7S4-F1
#
_entry.id   AF-A0A091G7S4-F1
#
_cell.length_a   1.000
_cell.length_b   1.000
_cell.length_c   1.000
_cell.angle_alpha   90.00
_cell.angle_beta   90.00
_cell.angle_gamma   90.00
#
_symmetry.space_group_name_H-M   'P 1'
#
loop_
_entity.id
_entity.type
_entity.pdbx_description
1 polymer ?
#
loop_
_entity_poly.entity_id
_entity_poly.type
_entity_poly.pdbx_seq_one_letter_code
_entity_poly.pdbx_strand_id
1 'polypeptide(L)'
;MERDRHKPRLLELQSAAGNGRCADCGQPDPEWASYKLGIFICLNCSGIHRNLPEISKVKSLQLDFWESNLIEFMKKHGNLCAKAKYEAKVPPYYYIPQSHDCLVLKEQWIRAKYEREEFVATQVCQDPCSAGSHEGFLWKRGRESKYFQKRRFLLSAREGVMKYYTKEAKGPKATISIENLNAMFQTEKIQHAHGLQITYNADGQTRNLFVYHESGKEIVDWFNAIRAARYHYLKTTFPTVPESELIPRITRNYVKEGYMQKTGPKQKEAFKLRWFCLDSQERNLTYFKNPL
;
A
#
# COMPACT_ATOMS: atom_id res chain seq x y z
N MET A 1 0.41 13.60 41.36
CA MET A 1 -0.03 15.00 41.29
C MET A 1 0.45 15.74 40.04
N GLU A 2 1.60 15.42 39.44
CA GLU A 2 2.07 16.11 38.21
C GLU A 2 1.66 15.42 36.89
N ARG A 3 1.59 14.07 36.87
CA ARG A 3 1.12 13.26 35.70
C ARG A 3 -0.26 13.68 35.18
N ASP A 4 -1.19 14.03 36.06
CA ASP A 4 -2.57 14.35 35.65
C ASP A 4 -2.75 15.78 35.16
N ARG A 5 -1.81 16.70 35.47
CA ARG A 5 -1.91 18.12 35.11
C ARG A 5 -1.85 18.35 33.59
N HIS A 6 -1.15 17.47 32.89
CA HIS A 6 -0.88 17.61 31.47
C HIS A 6 -1.85 16.84 30.58
N LYS A 7 -2.60 15.88 31.12
CA LYS A 7 -3.57 15.08 30.36
C LYS A 7 -4.62 15.94 29.64
N PRO A 8 -5.27 16.94 30.27
CA PRO A 8 -6.25 17.79 29.57
C PRO A 8 -5.62 18.55 28.39
N ARG A 9 -4.39 19.04 28.55
CA ARG A 9 -3.67 19.77 27.50
C ARG A 9 -3.32 18.86 26.31
N LEU A 10 -2.90 17.62 26.57
CA LEU A 10 -2.61 16.65 25.51
C LEU A 10 -3.87 16.26 24.73
N LEU A 11 -5.00 16.10 25.42
CA LEU A 11 -6.29 15.82 24.78
C LEU A 11 -6.77 17.01 23.94
N GLU A 12 -6.59 18.24 24.42
CA GLU A 12 -6.87 19.45 23.64
C GLU A 12 -6.02 19.50 22.35
N LEU A 13 -4.72 19.18 22.44
CA LEU A 13 -3.85 19.10 21.27
C LEU A 13 -4.25 17.98 20.30
N GLN A 14 -4.66 16.82 20.81
CA GLN A 14 -5.15 15.70 19.98
C GLN A 14 -6.45 16.05 19.26
N SER A 15 -7.31 16.84 19.90
CA SER A 15 -8.57 17.34 19.32
C SER A 15 -8.40 18.54 18.38
N ALA A 16 -7.19 19.11 18.30
CA ALA A 16 -6.89 20.20 17.39
C ALA A 16 -7.01 19.76 15.91
N ALA A 17 -7.25 20.73 15.02
CA ALA A 17 -7.45 20.48 13.60
C ALA A 17 -6.32 19.64 12.98
N GLY A 18 -6.69 18.53 12.35
CA GLY A 18 -5.77 17.57 11.73
C GLY A 18 -5.15 16.53 12.67
N ASN A 19 -5.18 16.73 13.98
CA ASN A 19 -4.60 15.79 14.95
C ASN A 19 -5.56 14.65 15.35
N GLY A 20 -6.87 14.81 15.13
CA GLY A 20 -7.89 13.79 15.44
C GLY A 20 -7.83 12.52 14.57
N ARG A 21 -6.86 12.42 13.65
CA ARG A 21 -6.57 11.23 12.86
C ARG A 21 -5.09 10.95 12.87
N CYS A 22 -4.71 9.68 12.92
CA CYS A 22 -3.34 9.21 12.83
C CYS A 22 -2.64 9.80 11.60
N ALA A 23 -1.47 10.41 11.81
CA ALA A 23 -0.66 11.04 10.77
C ALA A 23 -0.21 10.10 9.63
N ASP A 24 -0.24 8.78 9.85
CA ASP A 24 0.32 7.81 8.91
C ASP A 24 -0.72 6.93 8.22
N CYS A 25 -1.82 6.59 8.89
CA CYS A 25 -2.84 5.67 8.34
C CYS A 25 -4.27 6.20 8.42
N GLY A 26 -4.46 7.43 8.93
CA GLY A 26 -5.77 8.07 9.01
C GLY A 26 -6.76 7.47 10.03
N GLN A 27 -6.34 6.48 10.83
CA GLN A 27 -7.15 5.91 11.92
C GLN A 27 -7.63 7.04 12.85
N PRO A 28 -8.93 7.13 13.19
CA PRO A 28 -9.43 8.16 14.09
C PRO A 28 -8.86 8.00 15.51
N ASP A 29 -8.90 9.09 16.25
CA ASP A 29 -8.60 9.16 17.68
C ASP A 29 -7.23 8.56 18.05
N PRO A 30 -6.12 9.12 17.54
CA PRO A 30 -4.79 8.63 17.87
C PRO A 30 -4.46 8.85 19.36
N GLU A 31 -4.07 7.78 20.05
CA GLU A 31 -3.75 7.78 21.49
C GLU A 31 -2.24 7.85 21.78
N TRP A 32 -1.42 7.95 20.73
CA TRP A 32 0.04 8.01 20.81
C TRP A 32 0.55 9.23 20.07
N ALA A 33 1.74 9.68 20.45
CA ALA A 33 2.43 10.74 19.72
C ALA A 33 3.92 10.45 19.59
N SER A 34 4.50 10.83 18.45
CA SER A 34 5.95 10.93 18.31
C SER A 34 6.38 12.34 18.68
N TYR A 35 7.01 12.48 19.85
CA TYR A 35 7.44 13.79 20.37
C TYR A 35 8.74 14.31 19.73
N LYS A 36 9.42 13.49 18.91
CA LYS A 36 10.55 13.95 18.09
C LYS A 36 10.08 14.52 16.74
N LEU A 37 9.02 13.94 16.18
CA LEU A 37 8.45 14.37 14.90
C LEU A 37 7.29 15.38 15.05
N GLY A 38 6.68 15.46 16.24
CA GLY A 38 5.57 16.37 16.50
C GLY A 38 4.25 15.89 15.89
N ILE A 39 4.01 14.58 15.87
CA ILE A 39 2.82 13.96 15.25
C ILE A 39 2.03 13.09 16.23
N PHE A 40 0.73 12.99 15.98
CA PHE A 40 -0.23 12.12 16.65
C PHE A 40 -0.53 10.91 15.78
N ILE A 41 -0.37 9.71 16.34
CA ILE A 41 -0.40 8.43 15.64
C ILE A 41 -1.18 7.38 16.44
N CYS A 42 -1.73 6.37 15.77
CA CYS A 42 -2.43 5.28 16.44
C CYS A 42 -1.45 4.26 17.06
N LEU A 43 -1.97 3.34 17.87
CA LEU A 43 -1.17 2.28 18.50
C LEU A 43 -0.35 1.47 17.48
N ASN A 44 -0.96 1.06 16.37
CA ASN A 44 -0.27 0.26 15.34
C ASN A 44 0.90 1.02 14.71
N CYS A 45 0.69 2.28 14.31
CA CYS A 45 1.76 3.13 13.76
C CYS A 45 2.83 3.43 14.81
N SER A 46 2.46 3.62 16.09
CA SER A 46 3.43 3.77 17.18
C SER A 46 4.37 2.57 17.28
N GLY A 47 3.88 1.34 17.02
CA GLY A 47 4.68 0.12 16.97
C GLY A 47 5.77 0.19 15.90
N ILE A 48 5.42 0.65 14.71
CA ILE A 48 6.38 0.84 13.61
C ILE A 48 7.40 1.92 13.95
N HIS A 49 6.96 3.06 14.51
CA HIS A 49 7.83 4.14 14.92
C HIS A 49 8.86 3.73 16.00
N ARG A 50 8.55 2.75 16.86
CA ARG A 50 9.52 2.19 17.82
C ARG A 50 10.70 1.48 17.14
N ASN A 51 10.52 0.99 15.91
CA ASN A 51 11.58 0.38 15.12
C ASN A 51 12.48 1.41 14.42
N LEU A 52 12.24 2.72 14.64
CA LEU A 52 13.00 3.84 14.08
C LEU A 52 13.50 4.81 15.19
N PRO A 53 14.24 4.32 16.21
CA PRO A 53 14.54 5.10 17.41
C PRO A 53 15.37 6.36 17.15
N GLU A 54 16.20 6.34 16.10
CA GLU A 54 17.01 7.49 15.68
C GLU A 54 16.18 8.59 15.05
N ILE A 55 14.97 8.30 14.55
CA ILE A 55 14.12 9.26 13.84
C ILE A 55 12.92 9.66 14.70
N SER A 56 12.34 8.70 15.42
CA SER A 56 11.10 8.86 16.14
C SER A 56 11.18 8.32 17.56
N LYS A 57 10.60 9.06 18.51
CA LYS A 57 10.39 8.59 19.88
C LYS A 57 8.94 8.79 20.26
N VAL A 58 8.30 7.73 20.74
CA VAL A 58 6.85 7.70 20.97
C VAL A 58 6.50 7.68 22.46
N LYS A 59 5.38 8.31 22.83
CA LYS A 59 4.75 8.24 24.15
C LYS A 59 3.23 8.11 23.99
N SER A 60 2.58 7.39 24.90
CA SER A 60 1.13 7.34 25.06
C SER A 60 0.64 8.67 25.61
N LEU A 61 -0.43 9.21 25.05
CA LEU A 61 -1.05 10.44 25.54
C LEU A 61 -1.68 10.28 26.93
N GLN A 62 -2.03 9.04 27.31
CA GLN A 62 -2.74 8.76 28.55
C GLN A 62 -1.87 8.06 29.61
N LEU A 63 -1.00 7.15 29.17
CA LEU A 63 -0.28 6.22 30.07
C LEU A 63 1.10 6.75 30.49
N ASP A 64 1.76 7.54 29.64
CA ASP A 64 3.13 8.00 29.88
C ASP A 64 3.19 9.36 30.57
N PHE A 65 4.31 9.64 31.24
CA PHE A 65 4.60 10.97 31.76
C PHE A 65 5.09 11.89 30.65
N TRP A 66 4.56 13.11 30.63
CA TRP A 66 4.90 14.15 29.67
C TRP A 66 5.49 15.37 30.36
N GLU A 67 6.71 15.72 29.95
CA GLU A 67 7.40 16.92 30.35
C GLU A 67 6.79 18.15 29.63
N SER A 68 6.77 19.29 30.32
CA SER A 68 6.16 20.53 29.79
C SER A 68 6.78 20.98 28.46
N ASN A 69 8.09 20.81 28.27
CA ASN A 69 8.79 21.15 27.03
C ASN A 69 8.33 20.29 25.84
N LEU A 70 8.03 19.00 26.06
CA LEU A 70 7.49 18.13 25.01
C LEU A 70 6.08 18.55 24.61
N ILE A 71 5.25 18.97 25.56
CA ILE A 71 3.89 19.47 25.28
C ILE A 71 3.94 20.75 24.46
N GLU A 72 4.83 21.69 24.80
CA GLU A 72 5.04 22.90 24.02
C GLU A 72 5.60 22.59 22.62
N PHE A 73 6.46 21.58 22.49
CA PHE A 73 6.91 21.10 21.18
C PHE A 73 5.73 20.55 20.35
N MET A 74 4.90 19.68 20.93
CA MET A 74 3.70 19.16 20.26
C MET A 74 2.73 20.26 19.87
N LYS A 75 2.55 21.30 20.71
CA LYS A 75 1.70 22.46 20.43
C LYS A 75 2.18 23.30 19.24
N LYS A 76 3.50 23.44 19.06
CA LYS A 76 4.11 24.15 17.93
C LYS A 76 4.13 23.33 16.64
N HIS A 77 3.96 22.02 16.75
CA HIS A 77 3.90 21.09 15.63
C HIS A 77 2.48 20.50 15.54
N GLY A 78 2.35 19.32 14.95
CA GLY A 78 1.09 18.65 14.72
C GLY A 78 1.05 18.00 13.34
N ASN A 79 -0.01 17.26 13.10
CA ASN A 79 -0.15 16.44 11.91
C ASN A 79 -0.21 17.28 10.63
N LEU A 80 -0.81 18.48 10.69
CA LEU A 80 -0.83 19.39 9.54
C LEU A 80 0.56 19.94 9.21
N CYS A 81 1.36 20.29 10.21
CA CYS A 81 2.75 20.73 10.01
C CYS A 81 3.60 19.59 9.42
N ALA A 82 3.45 18.38 9.96
CA ALA A 82 4.16 17.21 9.44
C ALA A 82 3.73 16.88 8.01
N LYS A 83 2.43 16.97 7.70
CA LYS A 83 1.92 16.79 6.33
C LYS A 83 2.51 17.82 5.36
N ALA A 84 2.53 19.10 5.73
CA ALA A 84 3.10 20.16 4.91
C ALA A 84 4.61 19.96 4.64
N LYS A 85 5.35 19.31 5.54
CA LYS A 85 6.78 19.02 5.38
C LYS A 85 7.05 17.70 4.66
N TYR A 86 6.54 16.59 5.22
CA TYR A 86 6.87 15.21 4.85
C TYR A 86 5.96 14.63 3.75
N GLU A 87 4.90 15.32 3.38
CA GLU A 87 4.01 14.94 2.27
C GLU A 87 3.92 16.04 1.20
N ALA A 88 4.92 16.95 1.15
CA ALA A 88 4.91 18.11 0.27
C ALA A 88 4.86 17.76 -1.23
N LYS A 89 5.50 16.65 -1.62
CA LYS A 89 5.66 16.20 -3.01
C LYS A 89 5.25 14.74 -3.22
N VAL A 90 4.19 14.27 -2.55
CA VAL A 90 3.68 12.91 -2.76
C VAL A 90 3.10 12.80 -4.18
N PRO A 91 3.60 11.90 -5.04
CA PRO A 91 3.04 11.72 -6.38
C PRO A 91 1.57 11.25 -6.32
N PRO A 92 0.69 11.69 -7.24
CA PRO A 92 -0.72 11.28 -7.24
C PRO A 92 -0.94 9.76 -7.32
N TYR A 93 -0.01 9.06 -7.95
CA TYR A 93 -0.04 7.61 -8.06
C TYR A 93 0.46 6.88 -6.81
N TYR A 94 1.17 7.54 -5.88
CA TYR A 94 1.73 6.87 -4.72
C TYR A 94 0.61 6.41 -3.78
N TYR A 95 0.67 5.17 -3.31
CA TYR A 95 -0.38 4.64 -2.44
C TYR A 95 -0.20 5.14 -1.00
N ILE A 96 -1.21 5.83 -0.47
CA ILE A 96 -1.27 6.27 0.94
C ILE A 96 -2.09 5.23 1.74
N PRO A 97 -1.46 4.51 2.70
CA PRO A 97 -2.12 3.45 3.43
C PRO A 97 -3.23 3.94 4.35
N GLN A 98 -4.25 3.10 4.49
CA GLN A 98 -5.39 3.25 5.40
C GLN A 98 -5.20 2.38 6.65
N SER A 99 -6.07 2.58 7.65
CA SER A 99 -6.03 1.84 8.92
C SER A 99 -6.20 0.32 8.77
N HIS A 100 -6.87 -0.16 7.73
CA HIS A 100 -7.10 -1.59 7.46
C HIS A 100 -6.04 -2.23 6.55
N ASP A 101 -5.12 -1.44 5.98
CA ASP A 101 -4.08 -1.99 5.11
C ASP A 101 -3.06 -2.85 5.87
N CYS A 102 -2.38 -3.71 5.13
CA CYS A 102 -1.35 -4.59 5.67
C CYS A 102 -0.16 -3.81 6.26
N LEU A 103 0.58 -4.47 7.16
CA LEU A 103 1.68 -3.82 7.90
C LEU A 103 2.79 -3.30 6.98
N VAL A 104 3.14 -4.03 5.91
CA VAL A 104 4.21 -3.62 4.99
C VAL A 104 3.91 -2.28 4.31
N LEU A 105 2.66 -2.02 3.93
CA LEU A 105 2.27 -0.73 3.33
C LEU A 105 2.41 0.42 4.35
N LYS A 106 1.96 0.21 5.59
CA LYS A 106 2.08 1.20 6.67
C LYS A 106 3.55 1.45 7.04
N GLU A 107 4.34 0.39 7.15
CA GLU A 107 5.76 0.50 7.49
C GLU A 107 6.52 1.26 6.43
N GLN A 108 6.37 0.89 5.16
CA GLN A 108 7.12 1.53 4.09
C GLN A 108 6.66 2.97 3.82
N TRP A 109 5.41 3.31 4.12
CA TRP A 109 4.94 4.70 4.12
C TRP A 109 5.61 5.54 5.21
N ILE A 110 5.65 5.04 6.45
CA ILE A 110 6.31 5.72 7.58
C ILE A 110 7.80 5.91 7.28
N ARG A 111 8.47 4.87 6.78
CA ARG A 111 9.88 4.96 6.38
C ARG A 111 10.10 5.91 5.19
N ALA A 112 9.23 5.89 4.18
CA ALA A 112 9.31 6.82 3.05
C ALA A 112 9.22 8.29 3.53
N LYS A 113 8.27 8.57 4.44
CA LYS A 113 8.06 9.92 4.98
C LYS A 113 9.21 10.42 5.85
N TYR A 114 9.65 9.61 6.83
CA TYR A 114 10.49 10.13 7.92
C TYR A 114 11.92 9.60 7.93
N GLU A 115 12.18 8.41 7.37
CA GLU A 115 13.52 7.82 7.31
C GLU A 115 14.24 8.21 6.02
N ARG A 116 13.52 8.11 4.89
CA ARG A 116 14.07 8.38 3.56
C ARG A 116 13.69 9.76 3.02
N GLU A 117 12.75 10.42 3.70
CA GLU A 117 12.23 11.76 3.40
C GLU A 117 11.79 11.95 1.94
N GLU A 118 11.33 10.90 1.26
CA GLU A 118 11.14 10.84 -0.22
C GLU A 118 10.24 11.94 -0.80
N PHE A 119 9.40 12.59 0.03
CA PHE A 119 8.40 13.57 -0.40
C PHE A 119 8.65 14.98 0.13
N VAL A 120 9.82 15.27 0.73
CA VAL A 120 10.13 16.63 1.20
C VAL A 120 10.45 17.57 0.04
N ALA A 121 10.08 18.84 0.16
CA ALA A 121 10.21 19.81 -0.94
C ALA A 121 11.67 20.06 -1.38
N THR A 122 12.62 19.94 -0.45
CA THR A 122 14.06 20.16 -0.67
C THR A 122 14.74 19.06 -1.46
N GLN A 123 14.14 17.88 -1.56
CA GLN A 123 14.69 16.79 -2.36
C GLN A 123 14.34 17.06 -3.84
N VAL A 124 15.37 17.09 -4.69
CA VAL A 124 15.18 16.94 -6.13
C VAL A 124 14.56 15.56 -6.29
N CYS A 125 13.35 15.48 -6.83
CA CYS A 125 12.67 14.22 -7.07
C CYS A 125 13.51 13.40 -8.06
N GLN A 126 14.49 12.65 -7.57
CA GLN A 126 15.00 11.47 -8.26
C GLN A 126 13.91 10.43 -8.07
N ASP A 127 12.78 10.61 -8.74
CA ASP A 127 11.66 9.69 -8.66
C ASP A 127 12.16 8.36 -9.24
N PRO A 128 12.40 7.31 -8.43
CA PRO A 128 12.89 6.02 -8.94
C PRO A 128 11.86 5.37 -9.88
N CYS A 129 10.62 5.88 -9.87
CA CYS A 129 9.50 5.50 -10.72
C CYS A 129 9.16 6.54 -11.81
N SER A 130 9.91 7.63 -12.01
CA SER A 130 9.49 8.72 -12.92
C SER A 130 9.49 8.34 -14.39
N ALA A 131 10.09 7.21 -14.77
CA ALA A 131 9.96 6.64 -16.12
C ALA A 131 8.85 5.59 -16.24
N GLY A 132 8.10 5.31 -15.16
CA GLY A 132 7.11 4.24 -15.05
C GLY A 132 7.65 2.86 -15.43
N SER A 133 8.99 2.73 -15.46
CA SER A 133 9.70 1.54 -15.88
C SER A 133 10.51 1.05 -14.70
N HIS A 134 10.42 -0.25 -14.42
CA HIS A 134 11.04 -0.86 -13.27
C HIS A 134 11.46 -2.28 -13.64
N GLU A 135 12.68 -2.66 -13.29
CA GLU A 135 13.23 -3.97 -13.56
C GLU A 135 13.83 -4.56 -12.29
N GLY A 136 13.64 -5.86 -12.10
CA GLY A 136 14.17 -6.54 -10.94
C GLY A 136 13.70 -7.98 -10.86
N PHE A 137 14.00 -8.61 -9.74
CA PHE A 137 13.61 -10.00 -9.50
C PHE A 137 12.52 -10.08 -8.45
N LEU A 138 11.52 -10.92 -8.70
CA LEU A 138 10.50 -11.25 -7.71
C LEU A 138 10.45 -12.77 -7.54
N TRP A 139 10.21 -13.20 -6.31
CA TRP A 139 9.87 -14.58 -6.03
C TRP A 139 8.44 -14.81 -6.49
N LYS A 140 8.25 -15.64 -7.53
CA LYS A 140 6.95 -15.90 -8.13
C LYS A 140 6.53 -17.34 -7.88
N ARG A 141 5.28 -17.54 -7.43
CA ARG A 141 4.67 -18.86 -7.30
C ARG A 141 4.45 -19.52 -8.67
N GLY A 142 4.76 -20.81 -8.77
CA GLY A 142 4.40 -21.62 -9.93
C GLY A 142 2.88 -21.78 -10.09
N ARG A 143 2.39 -22.08 -11.31
CA ARG A 143 0.95 -22.27 -11.55
C ARG A 143 0.41 -23.53 -10.87
N GLU A 144 1.17 -24.61 -10.94
CA GLU A 144 0.83 -25.91 -10.37
C GLU A 144 1.72 -26.26 -9.17
N SER A 145 2.85 -25.55 -9.06
CA SER A 145 3.82 -25.76 -7.99
C SER A 145 3.51 -24.84 -6.81
N LYS A 146 3.60 -25.39 -5.60
CA LYS A 146 3.53 -24.62 -4.37
C LYS A 146 4.79 -23.78 -4.11
N TYR A 147 5.86 -24.01 -4.86
CA TYR A 147 7.14 -23.34 -4.65
C TYR A 147 7.21 -21.99 -5.36
N PHE A 148 7.89 -21.06 -4.72
CA PHE A 148 8.26 -19.78 -5.30
C PHE A 148 9.62 -19.90 -5.98
N GLN A 149 9.76 -19.27 -7.14
CA GLN A 149 11.00 -19.26 -7.90
C GLN A 149 11.34 -17.82 -8.26
N LYS A 150 12.61 -17.45 -8.16
CA LYS A 150 13.08 -16.13 -8.56
C LYS A 150 12.88 -15.94 -10.07
N ARG A 151 12.20 -14.87 -10.46
CA ARG A 151 11.89 -14.53 -11.86
C ARG A 151 12.21 -13.07 -12.09
N ARG A 152 12.80 -12.76 -13.25
CA ARG A 152 13.04 -11.38 -13.66
C ARG A 152 11.73 -10.80 -14.19
N PHE A 153 11.37 -9.62 -13.71
CA PHE A 153 10.24 -8.83 -14.16
C PHE A 153 10.74 -7.53 -14.75
N LEU A 154 10.05 -7.06 -15.79
CA LEU A 154 10.30 -5.80 -16.47
C LEU A 154 8.96 -5.10 -16.67
N LEU A 155 8.73 -4.01 -15.96
CA LEU A 155 7.64 -3.08 -16.22
C LEU A 155 8.18 -1.98 -17.14
N SER A 156 7.49 -1.72 -18.25
CA SER A 156 7.80 -0.62 -19.17
C SER A 156 6.55 0.21 -19.40
N ALA A 157 6.48 1.39 -18.77
CA ALA A 157 5.39 2.33 -19.03
C ALA A 157 5.39 2.82 -20.47
N ARG A 158 6.56 2.99 -21.09
CA ARG A 158 6.68 3.42 -22.49
C ARG A 158 6.06 2.41 -23.45
N GLU A 159 6.29 1.12 -23.22
CA GLU A 159 5.70 0.06 -24.04
C GLU A 159 4.27 -0.32 -23.61
N GLY A 160 3.78 0.20 -22.48
CA GLY A 160 2.45 -0.15 -21.98
C GLY A 160 2.34 -1.59 -21.46
N VAL A 161 3.46 -2.25 -21.12
CA VAL A 161 3.46 -3.68 -20.76
C VAL A 161 4.36 -4.01 -19.56
N MET A 162 3.98 -5.08 -18.86
CA MET A 162 4.79 -5.79 -17.87
C MET A 162 5.15 -7.18 -18.42
N LYS A 163 6.43 -7.53 -18.40
CA LYS A 163 6.96 -8.81 -18.87
C LYS A 163 7.61 -9.56 -17.72
N TYR A 164 7.59 -10.89 -17.77
CA TYR A 164 8.42 -11.69 -16.88
C TYR A 164 9.09 -12.85 -17.61
N TYR A 165 10.26 -13.23 -17.12
CA TYR A 165 11.15 -14.19 -17.76
C TYR A 165 11.39 -15.39 -16.84
N THR A 166 11.30 -16.61 -17.40
CA THR A 166 11.67 -17.84 -16.69
C THR A 166 13.11 -18.24 -16.91
N LYS A 167 13.67 -17.88 -18.08
CA LYS A 167 15.05 -18.05 -18.51
C LYS A 167 15.36 -16.83 -19.40
N GLU A 168 16.57 -16.28 -19.37
CA GLU A 168 16.88 -15.05 -20.13
C GLU A 168 17.00 -15.29 -21.64
N ALA A 169 17.53 -16.45 -22.05
CA ALA A 169 17.78 -16.77 -23.46
C ALA A 169 16.51 -17.11 -24.28
N LYS A 170 15.39 -17.40 -23.63
CA LYS A 170 14.09 -17.62 -24.29
C LYS A 170 13.23 -16.44 -23.86
N GLY A 171 12.71 -15.65 -24.81
CA GLY A 171 11.99 -14.40 -24.58
C GLY A 171 10.88 -14.43 -23.51
N PRO A 172 10.14 -13.32 -23.31
CA PRO A 172 9.24 -13.18 -22.17
C PRO A 172 8.24 -14.34 -22.09
N LYS A 173 8.11 -14.94 -20.89
CA LYS A 173 7.17 -16.04 -20.66
C LYS A 173 5.72 -15.56 -20.74
N ALA A 174 5.49 -14.31 -20.33
CA ALA A 174 4.24 -13.59 -20.54
C ALA A 174 4.54 -12.11 -20.75
N THR A 175 3.69 -11.48 -21.58
CA THR A 175 3.63 -10.03 -21.78
C THR A 175 2.23 -9.60 -21.38
N ILE A 176 2.14 -8.68 -20.42
CA ILE A 176 0.90 -8.30 -19.74
C ILE A 176 0.65 -6.83 -20.05
N SER A 177 -0.50 -6.50 -20.65
CA SER A 177 -0.88 -5.11 -20.91
C SER A 177 -1.19 -4.37 -19.61
N ILE A 178 -0.68 -3.13 -19.47
CA ILE A 178 -0.96 -2.24 -18.34
C ILE A 178 -2.46 -1.91 -18.26
N GLU A 179 -3.20 -1.89 -19.37
CA GLU A 179 -4.64 -1.61 -19.41
C GLU A 179 -5.46 -2.48 -18.46
N ASN A 180 -5.12 -3.76 -18.36
CA ASN A 180 -5.86 -4.74 -17.57
C ASN A 180 -5.06 -5.24 -16.36
N LEU A 181 -3.90 -4.64 -16.09
CA LEU A 181 -3.04 -4.98 -14.96
C LEU A 181 -3.64 -4.39 -13.67
N ASN A 182 -3.76 -5.22 -12.65
CA ASN A 182 -4.11 -4.79 -11.30
C ASN A 182 -3.18 -5.46 -10.28
N ALA A 183 -2.89 -4.78 -9.17
CA ALA A 183 -2.03 -5.28 -8.10
C ALA A 183 -2.66 -4.96 -6.75
N MET A 184 -2.57 -5.90 -5.82
CA MET A 184 -3.09 -5.77 -4.46
C MET A 184 -2.28 -6.61 -3.47
N PHE A 185 -2.01 -6.07 -2.29
CA PHE A 185 -1.33 -6.83 -1.23
C PHE A 185 -2.27 -7.88 -0.64
N GLN A 186 -1.79 -9.11 -0.52
CA GLN A 186 -2.56 -10.30 -0.13
C GLN A 186 -1.73 -11.16 0.82
N THR A 187 -1.23 -10.54 1.89
CA THR A 187 -0.19 -11.10 2.78
C THR A 187 -0.65 -12.37 3.49
N GLU A 188 -1.91 -12.41 3.94
CA GLU A 188 -2.50 -13.58 4.61
C GLU A 188 -2.73 -14.73 3.62
N LYS A 189 -3.33 -14.43 2.47
CA LYS A 189 -3.61 -15.41 1.40
C LYS A 189 -2.33 -16.07 0.88
N ILE A 190 -1.28 -15.28 0.70
CA ILE A 190 0.03 -15.74 0.20
C ILE A 190 0.88 -16.34 1.33
N GLN A 191 0.51 -16.11 2.59
CA GLN A 191 1.26 -16.50 3.78
C GLN A 191 2.68 -15.92 3.79
N HIS A 192 2.80 -14.66 3.37
CA HIS A 192 4.06 -13.93 3.36
C HIS A 192 3.83 -12.45 3.65
N ALA A 193 4.65 -11.85 4.53
CA ALA A 193 4.50 -10.45 4.95
C ALA A 193 4.53 -9.45 3.78
N HIS A 194 5.20 -9.82 2.69
CA HIS A 194 5.37 -9.04 1.45
C HIS A 194 4.61 -9.65 0.26
N GLY A 195 3.56 -10.43 0.51
CA GLY A 195 2.78 -11.07 -0.54
C GLY A 195 1.98 -10.07 -1.37
N LEU A 196 2.25 -10.00 -2.68
CA LEU A 196 1.53 -9.20 -3.66
C LEU A 196 0.85 -10.11 -4.69
N GLN A 197 -0.44 -9.89 -4.90
CA GLN A 197 -1.21 -10.53 -5.97
C GLN A 197 -1.28 -9.56 -7.15
N ILE A 198 -0.74 -9.97 -8.30
CA ILE A 198 -0.89 -9.28 -9.57
C ILE A 198 -1.92 -10.04 -10.39
N THR A 199 -2.90 -9.33 -10.93
CA THR A 199 -3.97 -9.88 -11.76
C THR A 199 -3.97 -9.22 -13.11
N TYR A 200 -4.29 -10.00 -14.14
CA TYR A 200 -4.42 -9.49 -15.50
C TYR A 200 -5.36 -10.36 -16.32
N ASN A 201 -5.91 -9.80 -17.38
CA ASN A 201 -6.73 -10.54 -18.33
C ASN A 201 -5.85 -11.14 -19.43
N ALA A 202 -6.02 -12.44 -19.69
CA ALA A 202 -5.46 -13.12 -20.86
C ALA A 202 -6.52 -14.07 -21.43
N ASP A 203 -6.82 -13.92 -22.73
CA ASP A 203 -7.79 -14.74 -23.46
C ASP A 203 -9.19 -14.74 -22.82
N GLY A 204 -9.63 -13.58 -22.31
CA GLY A 204 -10.92 -13.43 -21.64
C GLY A 204 -10.98 -14.03 -20.23
N GLN A 205 -9.85 -14.48 -19.67
CA GLN A 205 -9.76 -15.04 -18.33
C GLN A 205 -8.82 -14.23 -17.43
N THR A 206 -9.26 -13.99 -16.19
CA THR A 206 -8.40 -13.41 -15.15
C THR A 206 -7.33 -14.42 -14.72
N ARG A 207 -6.06 -14.03 -14.88
CA ARG A 207 -4.88 -14.76 -14.40
C ARG A 207 -4.36 -14.11 -13.12
N ASN A 208 -3.89 -14.95 -12.20
CA ASN A 208 -3.27 -14.51 -10.95
C ASN A 208 -1.77 -14.85 -10.96
N LEU A 209 -0.95 -13.88 -10.57
CA LEU A 209 0.45 -14.08 -10.21
C LEU A 209 0.60 -13.73 -8.74
N PHE A 210 1.06 -14.69 -7.95
CA PHE A 210 1.41 -14.47 -6.55
C PHE A 210 2.92 -14.28 -6.48
N VAL A 211 3.34 -13.11 -6.01
CA VAL A 211 4.74 -12.72 -5.94
C VAL A 211 5.07 -12.15 -4.56
N TYR A 212 6.35 -12.18 -4.20
CA TYR A 212 6.87 -11.41 -3.07
C TYR A 212 8.32 -10.98 -3.34
N HIS A 213 8.80 -10.08 -2.49
CA HIS A 213 10.21 -9.77 -2.36
C HIS A 213 10.63 -9.89 -0.89
N GLU A 214 11.91 -10.18 -0.62
CA GLU A 214 12.43 -10.29 0.75
C GLU A 214 12.47 -8.92 1.44
N SER A 215 12.86 -7.88 0.70
CA SER A 215 12.75 -6.48 1.13
C SER A 215 11.31 -5.96 0.97
N GLY A 216 10.77 -5.40 2.06
CA GLY A 216 9.48 -4.72 2.07
C GLY A 216 9.47 -3.44 1.23
N LYS A 217 10.60 -2.71 1.19
CA LYS A 217 10.75 -1.53 0.33
C LYS A 217 10.58 -1.90 -1.14
N GLU A 218 11.33 -2.89 -1.61
CA GLU A 218 11.31 -3.31 -3.01
C GLU A 218 9.91 -3.75 -3.47
N ILE A 219 9.17 -4.52 -2.66
CA ILE A 219 7.81 -4.93 -3.08
C ILE A 219 6.84 -3.74 -3.14
N VAL A 220 7.00 -2.74 -2.26
CA VAL A 220 6.18 -1.53 -2.26
C VAL A 220 6.58 -0.60 -3.41
N ASP A 221 7.86 -0.55 -3.75
CA ASP A 221 8.36 0.17 -4.94
C ASP A 221 7.80 -0.47 -6.22
N TRP A 222 7.80 -1.81 -6.33
CA TRP A 222 7.12 -2.53 -7.43
C TRP A 222 5.64 -2.17 -7.52
N PHE A 223 4.94 -2.15 -6.38
CA PHE A 223 3.52 -1.79 -6.32
C PHE A 223 3.27 -0.35 -6.77
N ASN A 224 4.07 0.61 -6.29
CA ASN A 224 3.96 2.00 -6.70
C ASN A 224 4.43 2.25 -8.14
N ALA A 225 5.38 1.47 -8.66
CA ALA A 225 5.78 1.51 -10.07
C ALA A 225 4.65 1.03 -10.99
N ILE A 226 3.97 -0.07 -10.63
CA ILE A 226 2.75 -0.53 -11.32
C ILE A 226 1.69 0.57 -11.29
N ARG A 227 1.50 1.21 -10.14
CA ARG A 227 0.56 2.33 -9.98
C ARG A 227 0.94 3.53 -10.85
N ALA A 228 2.22 3.90 -10.92
CA ALA A 228 2.71 4.98 -11.79
C ALA A 228 2.42 4.70 -13.26
N ALA A 229 2.73 3.48 -13.72
CA ALA A 229 2.49 3.06 -15.09
C ALA A 229 0.99 3.03 -15.44
N ARG A 230 0.15 2.54 -14.52
CA ARG A 230 -1.32 2.57 -14.61
C ARG A 230 -1.87 3.99 -14.66
N TYR A 231 -1.39 4.87 -13.80
CA TYR A 231 -1.78 6.27 -13.76
C TYR A 231 -1.44 6.98 -15.08
N HIS A 232 -0.23 6.76 -15.61
CA HIS A 232 0.17 7.29 -16.91
C HIS A 232 -0.75 6.79 -18.04
N TYR A 233 -1.03 5.48 -18.09
CA TYR A 233 -1.96 4.90 -19.05
C TYR A 233 -3.36 5.54 -18.96
N LEU A 234 -3.91 5.66 -17.75
CA LEU A 234 -5.24 6.24 -17.52
C LEU A 234 -5.29 7.72 -17.94
N LYS A 235 -4.27 8.51 -17.60
CA LYS A 235 -4.19 9.94 -17.95
C LYS A 235 -4.10 10.15 -19.46
N THR A 236 -3.34 9.31 -20.16
CA THR A 236 -3.19 9.38 -21.61
C THR A 236 -4.45 8.90 -22.33
N THR A 237 -5.11 7.86 -21.80
CA THR A 237 -6.32 7.28 -22.42
C THR A 237 -7.58 8.11 -22.15
N PHE A 238 -7.66 8.75 -20.98
CA PHE A 238 -8.81 9.52 -20.52
C PHE A 238 -8.41 10.95 -20.12
N PRO A 239 -7.93 11.79 -21.06
CA PRO A 239 -7.36 13.11 -20.75
C PRO A 239 -8.38 14.12 -20.21
N THR A 240 -9.68 13.90 -20.47
CA THR A 240 -10.77 14.76 -20.02
C THR A 240 -11.29 14.40 -18.63
N VAL A 241 -10.92 13.24 -18.09
CA VAL A 241 -11.41 12.77 -16.79
C VAL A 241 -10.55 13.38 -15.68
N PRO A 242 -11.16 13.98 -14.65
CA PRO A 242 -10.41 14.60 -13.56
C PRO A 242 -9.61 13.56 -12.79
N GLU A 243 -8.46 13.98 -12.27
CA GLU A 243 -7.53 13.10 -11.57
C GLU A 243 -8.14 12.40 -10.34
N SER A 244 -9.06 13.07 -9.65
CA SER A 244 -9.82 12.52 -8.51
C SER A 244 -10.62 11.27 -8.88
N GLU A 245 -11.05 11.13 -10.13
CA GLU A 245 -11.76 9.96 -10.64
C GLU A 245 -10.82 8.89 -11.20
N LEU A 246 -9.59 9.28 -11.60
CA LEU A 246 -8.58 8.36 -12.09
C LEU A 246 -7.85 7.64 -10.97
N ILE A 247 -7.52 8.33 -9.87
CA ILE A 247 -6.74 7.78 -8.74
C ILE A 247 -7.35 6.47 -8.19
N PRO A 248 -8.67 6.37 -7.95
CA PRO A 248 -9.29 5.13 -7.48
C PRO A 248 -9.21 3.96 -8.46
N ARG A 249 -8.96 4.22 -9.76
CA ARG A 249 -8.92 3.23 -10.84
C ARG A 249 -7.51 2.69 -11.14
N ILE A 250 -6.49 3.28 -10.52
CA ILE A 250 -5.07 2.92 -10.75
C ILE A 250 -4.84 1.45 -10.38
N THR A 251 -5.12 1.10 -9.12
CA THR A 251 -5.14 -0.27 -8.59
C THR A 251 -6.36 -0.43 -7.68
N ARG A 252 -6.86 -1.66 -7.57
CA ARG A 252 -8.14 -1.98 -6.96
C ARG A 252 -7.99 -3.13 -5.98
N ASN A 253 -8.62 -3.00 -4.82
CA ASN A 253 -8.79 -4.07 -3.86
C ASN A 253 -10.13 -4.77 -4.09
N TYR A 254 -10.21 -6.06 -3.79
CA TYR A 254 -11.49 -6.76 -3.76
C TYR A 254 -12.33 -6.24 -2.60
N VAL A 255 -13.62 -5.99 -2.84
CA VAL A 255 -14.56 -5.54 -1.80
C VAL A 255 -14.88 -6.68 -0.84
N LYS A 256 -14.93 -7.91 -1.37
CA LYS A 256 -15.16 -9.09 -0.57
C LYS A 256 -14.51 -10.30 -1.21
N GLU A 257 -13.97 -11.15 -0.35
CA GLU A 257 -13.48 -12.46 -0.73
C GLU A 257 -13.95 -13.50 0.29
N GLY A 258 -14.10 -14.74 -0.15
CA GLY A 258 -14.46 -15.82 0.75
C GLY A 258 -14.97 -17.08 0.04
N TYR A 259 -15.13 -18.13 0.83
CA TYR A 259 -15.72 -19.37 0.34
C TYR A 259 -17.24 -19.26 0.25
N MET A 260 -17.79 -19.66 -0.90
CA MET A 260 -19.22 -19.88 -1.07
C MET A 260 -19.45 -21.17 -1.88
N GLN A 261 -20.64 -21.74 -1.78
CA GLN A 261 -21.04 -22.88 -2.58
C GLN A 261 -21.78 -22.41 -3.84
N LYS A 262 -21.48 -23.01 -5.00
CA LYS A 262 -22.23 -22.78 -6.24
C LYS A 262 -22.62 -24.08 -6.93
N THR A 263 -23.76 -24.08 -7.60
CA THR A 263 -24.18 -25.13 -8.54
C THR A 263 -23.89 -24.71 -9.99
N GLY A 264 -24.17 -25.59 -10.95
CA GLY A 264 -24.08 -25.33 -12.39
C GLY A 264 -25.32 -24.60 -12.92
N PRO A 265 -25.31 -24.22 -14.21
CA PRO A 265 -26.38 -23.42 -14.80
C PRO A 265 -27.73 -24.14 -14.81
N LYS A 266 -27.73 -25.48 -14.80
CA LYS A 266 -28.95 -26.29 -14.79
C LYS A 266 -29.52 -26.49 -13.38
N GLN A 267 -28.82 -26.03 -12.35
CA GLN A 267 -29.16 -26.18 -10.93
C GLN A 267 -29.36 -27.64 -10.47
N LYS A 268 -28.95 -28.61 -11.28
CA LYS A 268 -29.04 -30.05 -10.99
C LYS A 268 -27.69 -30.60 -10.54
N GLU A 269 -26.61 -29.89 -10.81
CA GLU A 269 -25.28 -30.28 -10.38
C GLU A 269 -25.12 -30.10 -8.87
N ALA A 270 -24.36 -30.99 -8.23
CA ALA A 270 -24.02 -30.83 -6.83
C ALA A 270 -23.32 -29.49 -6.56
N PHE A 271 -23.66 -28.85 -5.45
CA PHE A 271 -23.00 -27.63 -5.00
C PHE A 271 -21.51 -27.89 -4.74
N LYS A 272 -20.66 -27.01 -5.26
CA LYS A 272 -19.21 -27.08 -5.09
C LYS A 272 -18.71 -25.83 -4.38
N LEU A 273 -17.89 -26.02 -3.35
CA LEU A 273 -17.22 -24.93 -2.65
C LEU A 273 -16.20 -24.26 -3.57
N ARG A 274 -16.25 -22.93 -3.66
CA ARG A 274 -15.32 -22.11 -4.45
C ARG A 274 -14.91 -20.87 -3.67
N TRP A 275 -13.70 -20.40 -3.90
CA TRP A 275 -13.25 -19.09 -3.41
C TRP A 275 -13.72 -18.02 -4.38
N PHE A 276 -14.47 -17.04 -3.89
CA PHE A 276 -14.99 -15.93 -4.68
C PHE A 276 -14.22 -14.65 -4.41
N CYS A 277 -14.02 -13.84 -5.46
CA CYS A 277 -13.47 -12.50 -5.36
C CYS A 277 -14.40 -11.52 -6.08
N LEU A 278 -14.86 -10.48 -5.37
CA LEU A 278 -15.71 -9.43 -5.91
C LEU A 278 -14.90 -8.15 -6.14
N ASP A 279 -14.74 -7.77 -7.40
CA ASP A 279 -14.24 -6.46 -7.82
C ASP A 279 -15.44 -5.55 -8.14
N SER A 280 -15.68 -4.55 -7.30
CA SER A 280 -16.83 -3.65 -7.47
C SER A 280 -16.66 -2.67 -8.62
N GLN A 281 -15.43 -2.27 -8.96
CA GLN A 281 -15.20 -1.29 -10.01
C GLN A 281 -15.38 -1.91 -11.39
N GLU A 282 -14.90 -3.14 -11.58
CA GLU A 282 -15.12 -3.92 -12.81
C GLU A 282 -16.46 -4.68 -12.80
N ARG A 283 -17.21 -4.60 -11.70
CA ARG A 283 -18.48 -5.35 -11.45
C ARG A 283 -18.33 -6.84 -11.77
N ASN A 284 -17.18 -7.41 -11.41
CA ASN A 284 -16.82 -8.78 -11.76
C ASN A 284 -16.80 -9.66 -10.50
N LEU A 285 -17.49 -10.79 -10.57
CA LEU A 285 -17.47 -11.85 -9.57
C LEU A 285 -16.72 -13.06 -10.14
N THR A 286 -15.48 -13.23 -9.72
CA THR A 286 -14.65 -14.38 -10.14
C THR A 286 -14.68 -15.48 -9.09
N TYR A 287 -14.50 -16.73 -9.52
CA TYR A 287 -14.43 -17.86 -8.60
C TYR A 287 -13.31 -18.86 -8.97
N PHE A 288 -12.67 -19.40 -7.95
CA PHE A 288 -11.54 -20.32 -8.08
C PHE A 288 -11.77 -21.59 -7.26
N LYS A 289 -11.11 -22.69 -7.67
CA LYS A 289 -11.10 -23.93 -6.88
C LYS A 289 -10.34 -23.73 -5.57
N ASN A 290 -9.22 -23.00 -5.62
CA ASN A 290 -8.37 -22.62 -4.49
C ASN A 290 -8.07 -21.11 -4.57
N PRO A 291 -7.80 -20.44 -3.43
CA PRO A 291 -7.44 -19.03 -3.41
C PRO A 291 -6.05 -18.72 -4.03
N LEU A 292 -5.18 -19.74 -4.15
CA LEU A 292 -3.83 -19.68 -4.73
C LEU A 292 -3.70 -20.54 -5.98
#